data_AF-A0A1V4RUI8-F1
#
_entry.id   AF-A0A1V4RUI8-F1
#
_cell.length_a   1.000
_cell.length_b   1.000
_cell.length_c   1.000
_cell.angle_alpha   90.00
_cell.angle_beta   90.00
_cell.angle_gamma   90.00
#
_symmetry.space_group_name_H-M   'P 1'
#
loop_
_entity.id
_entity.type
_entity.pdbx_description
1 polymer ?
#
loop_
_entity_poly.entity_id
_entity_poly.type
_entity_poly.pdbx_seq_one_letter_code
_entity_poly.pdbx_strand_id
1 'polypeptide(L)' 'MNENISLIEVDLFPPEINNLDHPEVLRFRELLEDVALENHCRLLFFDIEKGIVSFSFDSDTLMANILKILQNDS' A
#
# COMPACT_ATOMS: atom_id res chain seq x y z
N MET A 1 8.57 -22.16 0.75
CA MET A 1 8.16 -21.49 2.00
C MET A 1 7.02 -20.58 1.61
N ASN A 2 5.82 -20.79 2.17
CA ASN A 2 4.75 -19.79 2.05
C ASN A 2 5.04 -18.72 3.08
N GLU A 3 5.72 -17.66 2.67
CA GLU A 3 5.79 -16.44 3.46
C GLU A 3 4.37 -15.85 3.44
N ASN A 4 3.72 -15.76 4.60
CA ASN A 4 2.47 -15.03 4.72
C ASN A 4 2.80 -13.54 4.56
N ILE A 5 2.73 -13.04 3.33
CA ILE A 5 2.86 -11.62 3.04
C ILE A 5 1.65 -10.92 3.68
N SER A 6 1.90 -10.11 4.70
CA SER A 6 0.85 -9.28 5.30
C SER A 6 0.50 -8.18 4.32
N LEU A 7 -0.76 -8.10 3.92
CA LEU A 7 -1.28 -7.11 2.99
C LEU A 7 -2.14 -6.10 3.75
N ILE A 8 -1.98 -4.83 3.43
CA ILE A 8 -2.89 -3.76 3.84
C ILE A 8 -3.76 -3.44 2.63
N GLU A 9 -5.07 -3.42 2.84
CA GLU A 9 -6.06 -3.06 1.82
C GLU A 9 -6.74 -1.77 2.25
N VAL A 10 -6.77 -0.78 1.36
CA VAL A 10 -7.34 0.55 1.62
C VAL A 10 -8.27 0.94 0.48
N ASP A 11 -9.52 1.23 0.81
CA ASP A 11 -10.48 1.85 -0.11
C ASP A 11 -10.10 3.33 -0.28
N LEU A 12 -9.39 3.63 -1.37
CA LEU A 12 -8.75 4.93 -1.58
C LEU A 12 -9.32 5.67 -2.81
N PHE A 13 -9.75 4.93 -3.82
CA PHE A 13 -10.17 5.49 -5.11
C PHE A 13 -11.60 5.07 -5.46
N PRO A 14 -12.28 5.82 -6.36
CA PRO A 14 -13.53 5.35 -6.94
C PRO A 14 -13.37 3.99 -7.62
N PRO A 15 -14.42 3.14 -7.63
CA PRO A 15 -14.35 1.77 -8.14
C PRO A 15 -14.03 1.67 -9.63
N GLU A 16 -14.19 2.76 -10.39
CA GLU A 16 -13.81 2.85 -11.79
C GLU A 16 -12.28 2.88 -11.99
N ILE A 17 -11.52 3.28 -10.97
CA ILE A 17 -10.06 3.26 -10.99
C ILE A 17 -9.60 1.85 -10.62
N ASN A 18 -9.27 1.06 -11.64
CA ASN A 18 -8.92 -0.36 -11.50
C ASN A 18 -7.72 -0.74 -12.37
N ASN A 19 -6.74 0.15 -12.52
CA ASN A 19 -5.54 -0.13 -13.29
C ASN A 19 -4.31 0.56 -12.71
N LEU A 20 -3.16 -0.12 -12.81
CA LEU A 20 -1.88 0.34 -12.28
C LEU A 20 -1.27 1.52 -13.04
N ASP A 21 -1.68 1.75 -14.28
CA ASP A 21 -1.18 2.83 -15.13
C ASP A 21 -1.95 4.15 -14.92
N HIS A 22 -2.96 4.17 -14.05
CA HIS A 22 -3.76 5.36 -13.79
C HIS A 22 -2.88 6.42 -13.09
N PRO A 23 -2.89 7.69 -13.52
CA PRO A 23 -1.99 8.71 -12.97
C PRO A 23 -2.08 8.87 -11.45
N GLU A 24 -3.27 8.70 -10.85
CA GLU A 24 -3.44 8.74 -9.39
C GLU A 24 -2.84 7.53 -8.69
N VAL A 25 -2.95 6.35 -9.30
CA VAL A 25 -2.40 5.09 -8.76
C VAL A 25 -0.87 5.13 -8.81
N LEU A 26 -0.30 5.64 -9.90
CA LEU A 26 1.14 5.86 -10.05
C LEU A 26 1.67 6.82 -8.98
N ARG A 27 1.00 7.97 -8.79
CA ARG A 27 1.40 8.93 -7.74
C ARG A 27 1.33 8.33 -6.33
N PHE A 28 0.31 7.51 -6.05
CA PHE A 28 0.19 6.85 -4.75
C PHE A 28 1.28 5.79 -4.56
N ARG A 29 1.61 5.04 -5.61
CA ARG A 29 2.72 4.11 -5.59
C ARG A 29 4.06 4.80 -5.33
N GLU A 30 4.33 5.91 -6.02
CA GLU A 30 5.53 6.73 -5.80
C GLU A 30 5.63 7.18 -4.33
N LEU A 31 4.52 7.62 -3.73
CA LEU A 31 4.46 7.97 -2.30
C LEU A 31 4.83 6.78 -1.40
N LEU A 32 4.31 5.58 -1.68
CA LEU A 32 4.66 4.39 -0.90
C LEU A 32 6.13 3.99 -1.09
N GLU A 33 6.68 4.16 -2.29
CA GLU A 33 8.10 3.92 -2.58
C GLU A 33 9.01 4.92 -1.85
N ASP A 34 8.62 6.19 -1.76
CA ASP A 34 9.31 7.22 -0.96
C ASP A 34 9.28 6.87 0.53
N VAL A 35 8.12 6.47 1.07
CA VAL A 35 7.99 6.00 2.46
C VAL A 35 8.88 4.78 2.70
N ALA A 36 8.96 3.85 1.74
CA ALA A 36 9.84 2.70 1.85
C ALA A 36 11.32 3.11 1.97
N LEU A 37 11.74 4.05 1.11
CA LEU A 37 13.10 4.56 1.08
C LEU A 37 13.47 5.25 2.40
N GLU A 38 12.60 6.11 2.92
CA GLU A 38 12.79 6.82 4.20
C GLU A 38 12.89 5.85 5.39
N ASN A 39 12.20 4.73 5.33
CA ASN A 39 12.20 3.70 6.38
C ASN A 39 13.21 2.56 6.11
N HIS A 40 14.08 2.72 5.11
CA HIS A 40 15.08 1.72 4.71
C HIS A 40 14.51 0.32 4.44
N CYS A 41 13.33 0.28 3.82
CA CYS A 41 12.59 -0.93 3.52
C CYS A 41 12.20 -0.94 2.03
N ARG A 42 11.44 -1.95 1.59
CA ARG A 42 11.00 -2.13 0.20
C ARG A 42 9.49 -2.36 0.14
N LEU A 43 8.87 -1.77 -0.88
CA LEU A 43 7.52 -2.14 -1.29
C LEU A 43 7.60 -3.49 -2.00
N LEU A 44 7.07 -4.54 -1.36
CA LEU A 44 7.08 -5.91 -1.88
C LEU A 44 5.95 -6.18 -2.85
N PHE A 45 4.79 -5.56 -2.58
CA PHE A 45 3.59 -5.77 -3.35
C PHE A 45 2.80 -4.47 -3.46
N PHE A 46 2.22 -4.24 -4.62
CA PHE A 46 1.30 -3.14 -4.89
C PHE A 46 0.35 -3.58 -6.01
N ASP A 47 -0.95 -3.52 -5.73
CA ASP A 47 -2.01 -3.80 -6.68
C ASP A 47 -3.23 -2.93 -6.41
N ILE A 48 -4.15 -2.87 -7.38
CA ILE A 48 -5.43 -2.18 -7.23
C ILE A 48 -6.56 -3.02 -7.80
N GLU A 49 -7.60 -3.23 -7.00
CA GLU A 49 -8.85 -3.83 -7.45
C GLU A 49 -10.05 -2.96 -7.08
N LYS A 50 -10.77 -2.44 -8.09
CA LYS A 50 -11.98 -1.62 -7.94
C LYS A 50 -11.84 -0.51 -6.91
N GLY A 51 -10.78 0.28 -7.04
CA GLY A 51 -10.48 1.40 -6.16
C GLY A 51 -9.84 1.04 -4.81
N ILE A 52 -9.78 -0.25 -4.48
CA ILE A 52 -9.10 -0.77 -3.29
C ILE A 52 -7.64 -1.01 -3.64
N VAL A 53 -6.73 -0.32 -2.95
CA VAL A 53 -5.29 -0.52 -3.10
C VAL A 53 -4.82 -1.55 -2.09
N SER A 54 -4.08 -2.55 -2.56
CA SER A 54 -3.47 -3.59 -1.75
C SER A 54 -1.95 -3.46 -1.82
N PHE A 55 -1.28 -3.33 -0.67
CA PHE A 55 0.18 -3.18 -0.64
C PHE A 55 0.83 -3.87 0.57
N SER A 56 2.13 -4.12 0.46
CA SER A 56 2.94 -4.73 1.52
C SER A 56 4.38 -4.23 1.49
N PHE A 57 4.97 -4.03 2.66
CA PHE A 57 6.38 -3.72 2.85
C PHE A 57 7.12 -4.89 3.50
N ASP A 58 8.44 -4.98 3.30
CA ASP A 58 9.31 -5.95 3.98
C ASP A 58 9.63 -5.59 5.45
N SER A 59 8.98 -4.57 5.99
CA SER A 59 9.14 -4.10 7.38
C SER A 59 7.84 -4.24 8.16
N ASP A 60 7.79 -5.25 9.05
CA ASP A 60 6.66 -5.46 9.96
C ASP A 60 6.38 -4.23 10.85
N THR A 61 7.44 -3.49 11.22
CA THR A 61 7.31 -2.27 12.03
C THR A 61 6.61 -1.16 11.25
N LEU A 62 6.95 -0.98 9.98
CA LEU A 62 6.28 0.00 9.11
C LEU A 62 4.82 -0.41 8.89
N MET A 63 4.57 -1.68 8.58
CA MET A 63 3.21 -2.22 8.39
C MET A 63 2.34 -1.99 9.63
N ALA A 64 2.85 -2.27 10.83
CA ALA A 64 2.13 -2.03 12.08
C ALA A 64 1.87 -0.54 12.35
N ASN A 65 2.79 0.36 11.97
CA ASN A 65 2.61 1.80 12.13
C ASN A 65 1.55 2.34 11.16
N ILE A 66 1.56 1.91 9.90
CA ILE A 66 0.54 2.27 8.91
C ILE A 66 -0.84 1.80 9.38
N LEU A 67 -0.96 0.55 9.86
CA LEU A 67 -2.23 0.03 10.40
C LEU A 67 -2.76 0.90 11.55
N LYS A 68 -1.89 1.36 12.46
CA LYS A 68 -2.31 2.26 13.55
C LYS A 68 -2.82 3.61 13.04
N ILE A 69 -2.22 4.15 11.98
CA ILE A 69 -2.66 5.41 11.37
C ILE A 69 -4.05 5.21 10.76
N LEU A 70 -4.21 4.19 9.91
CA LEU A 70 -5.46 3.90 9.21
C LEU A 70 -6.62 3.56 10.19
N GLN A 71 -6.33 2.90 11.30
CA GLN A 71 -7.33 2.59 12.33
C GLN A 71 -7.74 3.80 13.18
N ASN A 72 -6.91 4.84 13.24
CA ASN A 72 -7.20 6.05 14.02
C ASN A 72 -8.02 7.09 13.24
N ASP A 73 -8.26 6.88 11.95
CA ASP A 73 -9.14 7.71 11.12
C ASP A 73 -10.63 7.28 11.18
N SER A 74 -11.02 6.49 12.21
CA SER A 74 -12.40 6.04 12.47
C SER A 74 -13.14 6.88 13.52
#